data_AF-A0A9X1YWS2-F1
#
_entry.id   AF-A0A9X1YWS2-F1
#
_cell.length_a   1.000
_cell.length_b   1.000
_cell.length_c   1.000
_cell.angle_alpha   90.00
_cell.angle_beta   90.00
_cell.angle_gamma   90.00
#
_symmetry.space_group_name_H-M   'P 1'
#
loop_
_entity.id
_entity.type
_entity.pdbx_description
1 polymer ?
#
loop_
_entity_poly.entity_id
_entity_poly.type
_entity_poly.pdbx_seq_one_letter_code
_entity_poly.pdbx_strand_id
1 'polypeptide(L)'
;MDATKTLQPQECQGMDDIRREIDRLDQSVIQLLGQRFQYVLAASKFKTSATSVRAPERFKAMLATRREWAAAEGLSPDAIEKMYSDLVQHFIAEEMKHWQAEQPTASA
;
A
#
# COMPACT_ATOMS: atom_id res chain seq x y z
N MET A 1 2.90 17.76 27.14
CA MET A 1 2.90 16.29 26.94
C MET A 1 1.46 15.87 27.00
N ASP A 2 0.81 15.77 25.85
CA ASP A 2 -0.49 15.09 25.78
C ASP A 2 -0.25 13.89 24.88
N ALA A 3 0.17 12.79 25.51
CA ALA A 3 0.26 11.51 24.84
C ALA A 3 -1.19 11.16 24.52
N THR A 4 -1.59 11.39 23.27
CA THR A 4 -2.97 11.24 22.81
C THR A 4 -3.41 9.83 23.14
N LYS A 5 -4.22 9.70 24.20
CA LYS A 5 -4.65 8.40 24.69
C LYS A 5 -5.48 7.75 23.60
N THR A 6 -4.91 6.75 22.94
CA THR A 6 -5.63 5.90 21.99
C THR A 6 -6.64 5.08 22.77
N LEU A 7 -7.92 5.15 22.39
CA LEU A 7 -8.96 4.33 22.99
C LEU A 7 -9.03 2.97 22.30
N GLN A 8 -9.19 1.91 23.09
CA GLN A 8 -9.62 0.62 22.58
C GLN A 8 -11.11 0.69 22.20
N PRO A 9 -11.59 -0.18 21.28
CA PRO A 9 -13.00 -0.19 20.88
C PRO A 9 -13.97 -0.26 22.07
N GLN A 10 -13.69 -1.11 23.07
CA GLN A 10 -14.52 -1.25 24.28
C GLN A 10 -14.47 -0.05 25.25
N GLU A 11 -13.53 0.89 25.07
CA GLU A 11 -13.41 2.10 25.90
C GLU A 11 -14.16 3.31 25.31
N CYS A 12 -14.61 3.23 24.05
CA CYS A 12 -15.30 4.32 23.37
C CYS A 12 -16.68 4.54 23.99
N GLN A 13 -16.99 5.79 24.36
CA GLN A 13 -18.25 6.13 25.03
C GLN A 13 -19.36 6.57 24.05
N GLY A 14 -19.01 6.75 22.78
CA GLY A 14 -19.96 7.12 21.74
C GLY A 14 -19.33 7.14 20.34
N MET A 15 -20.14 7.51 19.36
CA MET A 15 -19.74 7.50 17.95
C MET A 15 -18.61 8.48 17.62
N ASP A 16 -18.48 9.57 18.37
CA ASP A 16 -17.42 10.55 18.14
C ASP A 16 -16.04 10.00 18.56
N ASP A 17 -15.98 9.16 19.60
CA ASP A 17 -14.77 8.42 19.96
C ASP A 17 -14.37 7.42 18.88
N ILE A 18 -15.34 6.63 18.42
CA ILE A 18 -15.13 5.61 17.39
C ILE A 18 -14.60 6.26 16.10
N ARG A 19 -15.24 7.33 15.63
CA ARG A 19 -14.82 8.03 14.40
C ARG A 19 -13.41 8.59 14.52
N ARG A 20 -13.09 9.22 15.66
CA ARG A 20 -11.75 9.76 15.90
C ARG A 20 -10.68 8.67 15.85
N GLU A 21 -10.94 7.51 16.45
CA GLU A 21 -9.97 6.40 16.40
C GLU A 21 -9.86 5.77 15.01
N ILE A 22 -10.96 5.68 14.25
CA ILE A 22 -10.94 5.26 12.84
C ILE A 22 -10.10 6.24 12.02
N ASP A 23 -10.36 7.55 12.11
CA ASP A 23 -9.61 8.57 11.37
C ASP A 23 -8.10 8.49 11.70
N ARG A 24 -7.75 8.25 12.96
CA ARG A 24 -6.36 8.06 13.41
C ARG A 24 -5.72 6.82 12.79
N LEU A 25 -6.46 5.70 12.73
CA LEU A 25 -5.99 4.48 12.08
C LEU A 25 -5.80 4.70 10.58
N ASP A 26 -6.76 5.33 9.91
CA ASP A 26 -6.70 5.62 8.48
C ASP A 26 -5.54 6.56 8.13
N GLN A 27 -5.28 7.58 8.95
CA GLN A 27 -4.10 8.43 8.80
C GLN A 27 -2.81 7.60 8.90
N SER A 28 -2.74 6.66 9.84
CA SER A 28 -1.59 5.77 10.01
C SER A 28 -1.42 4.84 8.81
N VAL A 29 -2.51 4.28 8.27
CA VAL A 29 -2.51 3.47 7.05
C VAL A 29 -1.98 4.29 5.87
N ILE A 30 -2.45 5.52 5.67
CA ILE A 30 -2.01 6.39 4.58
C ILE A 30 -0.49 6.70 4.69
N GLN A 31 0.00 6.96 5.90
CA GLN A 31 1.44 7.16 6.14
C GLN A 31 2.27 5.94 5.77
N LEU A 32 1.81 4.74 6.13
CA LEU A 32 2.47 3.47 5.78
C LEU A 32 2.42 3.22 4.25
N LEU A 33 1.31 3.56 3.59
CA LEU A 33 1.20 3.48 2.14
C LEU A 33 2.16 4.45 1.43
N GLY A 34 2.33 5.66 1.95
CA GLY A 34 3.32 6.62 1.46
C GLY A 34 4.75 6.08 1.58
N GLN A 35 5.11 5.49 2.72
CA GLN A 35 6.41 4.83 2.89
C GLN A 35 6.58 3.64 1.93
N ARG A 36 5.54 2.81 1.78
CA ARG A 36 5.52 1.69 0.83
C ARG A 36 5.77 2.18 -0.60
N PHE A 37 5.22 3.33 -0.98
CA PHE A 37 5.43 3.90 -2.31
C PHE A 37 6.90 4.31 -2.53
N GLN A 38 7.57 4.88 -1.52
CA GLN A 38 8.99 5.21 -1.61
C GLN A 38 9.85 3.97 -1.88
N TYR A 39 9.51 2.80 -1.32
CA TYR A 39 10.18 1.55 -1.65
C TYR A 39 9.95 1.11 -3.10
N VAL A 40 8.78 1.36 -3.68
CA VAL A 40 8.53 1.09 -5.10
C VAL A 40 9.38 1.99 -5.99
N LEU A 41 9.45 3.29 -5.69
CA LEU A 41 10.34 4.21 -6.41
C LEU A 41 11.82 3.84 -6.26
N ALA A 42 12.25 3.38 -5.09
CA ALA A 42 13.62 2.89 -4.92
C ALA A 42 13.89 1.60 -5.72
N ALA A 43 12.88 0.73 -5.85
CA ALA A 43 12.99 -0.51 -6.61
C ALA A 43 13.13 -0.27 -8.13
N SER A 44 12.59 0.83 -8.66
CA SER A 44 12.65 1.16 -10.09
C SER A 44 14.08 1.21 -10.63
N LYS A 45 15.03 1.67 -9.81
CA LYS A 45 16.47 1.77 -10.12
C LYS A 45 17.12 0.42 -10.44
N PHE A 46 16.53 -0.68 -9.98
CA PHE A 46 17.05 -2.03 -10.20
C PHE A 46 16.36 -2.74 -11.37
N LYS A 47 15.38 -2.10 -12.01
CA LYS A 47 14.56 -2.71 -13.06
C LYS A 47 15.08 -2.32 -14.44
N THR A 48 15.42 -3.33 -15.22
CA THR A 48 16.06 -3.18 -16.55
C THR A 48 15.08 -3.34 -17.70
N SER A 49 13.82 -3.71 -17.44
CA SER A 49 12.80 -3.93 -18.46
C SER A 49 11.37 -3.74 -17.95
N ALA A 50 10.42 -3.44 -18.83
CA ALA A 50 9.00 -3.34 -18.48
C ALA A 50 8.42 -4.62 -17.84
N THR A 51 8.93 -5.81 -18.23
CA THR A 51 8.53 -7.10 -17.62
C THR A 51 9.01 -7.18 -16.17
N SER A 52 10.23 -6.72 -15.89
CA SER A 52 10.74 -6.62 -14.51
C SER A 52 9.98 -5.60 -13.65
N VAL A 53 9.34 -4.62 -14.29
CA VAL A 53 8.43 -3.65 -13.62
C VAL A 53 7.11 -4.29 -13.24
N ARG A 54 6.49 -5.07 -14.15
CA ARG A 54 5.18 -5.70 -13.90
C ARG A 54 5.23 -6.93 -13.00
N ALA A 55 6.31 -7.71 -13.05
CA ALA A 55 6.60 -8.85 -12.16
C ALA A 55 5.36 -9.71 -11.77
N PRO A 56 4.64 -10.32 -12.74
CA PRO A 56 3.31 -10.90 -12.54
C PRO A 56 3.28 -12.03 -11.49
N GLU A 57 4.27 -12.93 -11.48
CA GLU A 57 4.34 -14.00 -10.48
C GLU A 57 4.56 -13.46 -9.06
N ARG A 58 5.39 -12.41 -8.92
CA ARG A 58 5.59 -11.74 -7.63
C ARG A 58 4.31 -11.07 -7.15
N PHE A 59 3.57 -10.45 -8.06
CA PHE A 59 2.30 -9.80 -7.74
C PHE A 59 1.25 -10.83 -7.27
N LYS A 60 1.11 -11.95 -7.99
CA LYS A 60 0.21 -13.05 -7.61
C LYS A 60 0.56 -13.63 -6.24
N ALA A 61 1.85 -13.93 -6.00
CA ALA A 61 2.31 -14.44 -4.70
C ALA A 61 2.06 -13.43 -3.56
N MET A 62 2.28 -12.15 -3.83
CA MET A 62 2.01 -11.08 -2.86
C MET A 62 0.51 -11.03 -2.48
N LEU A 63 -0.40 -11.12 -3.45
CA LEU A 63 -1.84 -11.12 -3.19
C LEU A 63 -2.27 -12.34 -2.36
N ALA A 64 -1.76 -13.54 -2.67
CA ALA A 64 -2.04 -14.75 -1.89
C ALA A 64 -1.67 -14.56 -0.40
N THR A 65 -0.49 -14.01 -0.11
CA THR A 65 -0.09 -13.70 1.27
C THR A 65 -0.99 -12.65 1.93
N ARG A 66 -1.46 -11.62 1.18
CA ARG A 66 -2.40 -10.62 1.75
C ARG A 66 -3.76 -11.23 2.08
N ARG A 67 -4.23 -12.20 1.29
CA ARG A 67 -5.44 -12.96 1.60
C ARG A 67 -5.30 -13.72 2.92
N GLU A 68 -4.16 -14.37 3.14
CA GLU A 68 -3.87 -15.09 4.39
C GLU A 68 -3.89 -14.15 5.60
N TRP A 69 -3.24 -12.98 5.49
CA TRP A 69 -3.26 -11.97 6.55
C TRP A 69 -4.66 -11.41 6.81
N ALA A 70 -5.45 -11.17 5.76
CA ALA A 70 -6.83 -10.73 5.90
C ALA A 70 -7.66 -11.73 6.71
N ALA A 71 -7.56 -13.01 6.37
CA ALA A 71 -8.25 -14.08 7.09
C ALA A 71 -7.84 -14.15 8.57
N ALA A 72 -6.55 -13.98 8.88
CA ALA A 72 -6.04 -13.99 10.25
C ALA A 72 -6.60 -12.85 11.11
N GLU A 73 -6.90 -11.70 10.51
CA GLU A 73 -7.48 -10.52 11.18
C GLU A 73 -9.03 -10.51 11.12
N GLY A 74 -9.67 -11.57 10.64
CA GLY A 74 -11.13 -11.65 10.52
C GLY A 74 -11.73 -10.77 9.41
N LEU A 75 -10.91 -10.34 8.44
CA LEU A 75 -11.31 -9.54 7.29
C LEU A 75 -11.63 -10.42 6.08
N SER A 76 -12.44 -9.91 5.15
CA SER A 76 -12.70 -10.59 3.88
C SER A 76 -11.42 -10.66 3.02
N PRO A 77 -10.92 -11.87 2.67
CA PRO A 77 -9.76 -12.00 1.81
C PRO A 77 -9.96 -11.35 0.44
N ASP A 78 -11.18 -11.42 -0.11
CA ASP A 78 -11.50 -10.85 -1.42
C ASP A 78 -11.50 -9.33 -1.39
N ALA A 79 -11.98 -8.72 -0.31
CA ALA A 79 -11.97 -7.27 -0.16
C ALA A 79 -10.53 -6.74 -0.04
N ILE A 80 -9.69 -7.40 0.76
CA ILE A 80 -8.29 -7.02 0.94
C ILE A 80 -7.48 -7.27 -0.33
N GLU A 81 -7.70 -8.38 -1.02
CA GLU A 81 -7.07 -8.63 -2.31
C GLU A 81 -7.41 -7.53 -3.32
N LYS A 82 -8.69 -7.16 -3.45
CA LYS A 82 -9.11 -6.10 -4.37
C LYS A 82 -8.41 -4.78 -4.05
N MET A 83 -8.41 -4.38 -2.78
CA MET A 83 -7.77 -3.13 -2.33
C MET A 83 -6.27 -3.12 -2.66
N TYR A 84 -5.56 -4.21 -2.36
CA TYR A 84 -4.13 -4.31 -2.67
C TYR A 84 -3.84 -4.43 -4.17
N SER A 85 -4.73 -5.07 -4.92
CA SER A 85 -4.60 -5.18 -6.36
C SER A 85 -4.65 -3.80 -7.02
N ASP A 86 -5.67 -3.00 -6.68
CA ASP A 86 -5.84 -1.65 -7.22
C ASP A 86 -4.67 -0.73 -6.82
N LEU A 87 -4.28 -0.77 -5.55
CA LEU A 87 -3.15 0.01 -5.02
C LEU A 87 -1.83 -0.30 -5.75
N VAL A 88 -1.51 -1.59 -5.93
CA VAL A 88 -0.23 -1.99 -6.53
C VAL A 88 -0.20 -1.75 -8.02
N GLN A 89 -1.32 -1.95 -8.71
CA GLN A 89 -1.43 -1.57 -10.12
C GLN A 89 -1.20 -0.07 -10.31
N HIS A 90 -1.74 0.78 -9.43
CA HIS A 90 -1.46 2.21 -9.44
C HIS A 90 0.04 2.50 -9.24
N PHE A 91 0.68 1.86 -8.25
CA PHE A 91 2.11 2.06 -8.00
C PHE A 91 3.00 1.61 -9.16
N ILE A 92 2.67 0.51 -9.82
CA ILE A 92 3.37 0.04 -11.03
C ILE A 92 3.21 1.05 -12.17
N ALA A 93 2.02 1.63 -12.33
CA ALA A 93 1.78 2.64 -13.36
C ALA A 93 2.60 3.92 -13.10
N GLU A 94 2.66 4.39 -11.86
CA GLU A 94 3.50 5.53 -11.47
C GLU A 94 4.99 5.20 -11.64
N GLU A 95 5.42 4.01 -11.24
CA GLU A 95 6.79 3.55 -11.43
C GLU A 95 7.21 3.54 -12.90
N MET A 96 6.34 3.05 -13.80
CA MET A 96 6.59 3.05 -15.25
C MET A 96 6.78 4.47 -15.80
N LYS A 97 6.02 5.46 -15.31
CA LYS A 97 6.19 6.87 -15.71
C LYS A 97 7.56 7.41 -15.29
N HIS A 98 7.97 7.15 -14.04
CA HIS A 98 9.28 7.57 -13.53
C HIS A 98 10.43 6.89 -14.28
N TRP A 99 10.32 5.58 -14.52
CA TRP A 99 11.34 4.81 -15.24
C TRP A 99 11.51 5.25 -16.71
N GLN A 100 10.43 5.68 -17.38
CA GLN A 100 10.52 6.25 -18.73
C GLN A 100 11.17 7.63 -18.74
N ALA A 101 10.90 8.47 -17.73
CA ALA A 101 11.47 9.81 -17.63
C ALA A 101 12.97 9.80 -17.30
N GLU A 102 13.46 8.76 -16.60
CA GLU A 102 14.87 8.61 -16.23
C GLU A 102 15.73 7.92 -17.31
N GLN A 103 15.12 7.40 -18.38
CA GLN A 103 15.90 6.87 -19.49
C GLN A 103 16.49 8.02 -20.33
N PRO A 104 17.80 7.99 -20.66
CA PRO A 104 18.37 8.97 -21.56
C PRO A 104 17.60 8.93 -22.87
N THR A 105 17.07 10.07 -23.32
CA THR A 105 16.65 10.20 -24.72
C THR A 105 17.87 9.86 -25.56
N ALA A 106 17.81 8.75 -26.30
CA ALA A 106 18.82 8.42 -27.29
C ALA A 106 18.98 9.65 -28.19
N SER A 107 20.16 10.28 -28.16
CA SER A 107 20.45 11.43 -29.00
C SER A 107 20.29 11.01 -30.47
N ALA A 108 19.38 11.66 -31.17
CA ALA A 108 19.43 11.75 -32.63
C ALA A 108 20.46 12.81 -33.03
#